data_AF-G3NNK5-F1
#
_entry.id   AF-G3NNK5-F1
#
_cell.length_a   1.000
_cell.length_b   1.000
_cell.length_c   1.000
_cell.angle_alpha   90.00
_cell.angle_beta   90.00
_cell.angle_gamma   90.00
#
_symmetry.space_group_name_H-M   'P 1'
#
loop_
_entity.id
_entity.type
_entity.pdbx_description
1 polymer ?
#
loop_
_entity_poly.entity_id
_entity_poly.type
_entity_poly.pdbx_seq_one_letter_code
_entity_poly.pdbx_strand_id
1 'polypeptide(L)'
;RGSVTMRPFGQICRSCQDDQFELPGFSEEHVENALLRLFAKIRKNCYGEDTGEDHVGDSGDSEVKTKPHEKALCQACRDGICCDDDN
;
A
#
# COMPACT_ATOMS: atom_id res chain seq x y z
N ARG A 1 19.62 -12.26 -8.83
CA ARG A 1 19.47 -10.92 -8.19
C ARG A 1 18.13 -10.38 -8.65
N GLY A 2 17.20 -10.11 -7.72
CA GLY A 2 15.90 -9.49 -8.03
C GLY A 2 15.88 -8.05 -7.53
N SER A 3 15.11 -7.19 -8.20
CA SER A 3 14.85 -5.81 -7.77
C SER A 3 13.34 -5.60 -7.64
N VAL A 4 12.92 -4.92 -6.57
CA VAL A 4 11.53 -4.51 -6.36
C VAL A 4 11.47 -2.99 -6.50
N THR A 5 10.51 -2.50 -7.28
CA THR A 5 10.26 -1.07 -7.47
C THR A 5 8.87 -0.75 -6.96
N MET A 6 8.76 0.18 -6.01
CA MET A 6 7.49 0.71 -5.55
C MET A 6 7.18 2.01 -6.30
N ARG A 7 5.95 2.14 -6.81
CA ARG A 7 5.43 3.40 -7.37
C ARG A 7 4.23 3.85 -6.53
N PRO A 8 4.42 4.75 -5.56
CA PRO A 8 3.31 5.30 -4.79
C PRO A 8 2.45 6.20 -5.68
N PHE A 9 1.14 6.19 -5.43
CA PHE A 9 0.18 7.10 -6.03
C PHE A 9 -0.11 8.26 -5.09
N GLY A 10 -0.21 9.46 -5.63
CA GLY A 10 -0.54 10.65 -4.87
C GLY A 10 -2.04 10.90 -4.74
N GLN A 11 -2.36 11.93 -3.94
CA GLN A 11 -3.71 12.45 -3.79
C GLN A 11 -3.71 13.97 -3.94
N ILE A 12 -4.76 14.52 -4.53
CA ILE A 12 -4.95 15.98 -4.60
C ILE A 12 -5.42 16.47 -3.23
N CYS A 13 -4.81 17.55 -2.75
CA CYS A 13 -5.27 18.18 -1.52
C CYS A 13 -6.66 18.80 -1.71
N ARG A 14 -7.62 18.37 -0.89
CA ARG A 14 -9.00 18.87 -0.88
C ARG A 14 -9.10 20.39 -0.60
N SER A 15 -8.12 20.95 0.11
CA SER A 15 -8.14 22.35 0.56
C SER A 15 -7.34 23.28 -0.36
N CYS A 16 -6.25 22.82 -0.96
CA CYS A 16 -5.33 23.69 -1.69
C CYS A 16 -5.78 24.00 -3.13
N GLN A 17 -6.66 23.18 -3.73
CA GLN A 17 -7.20 23.38 -5.10
C GLN A 17 -6.13 23.47 -6.21
N ASP A 18 -4.90 23.02 -5.96
CA ASP A 18 -3.76 23.20 -6.87
C ASP A 18 -3.64 22.14 -7.98
N ASP A 19 -4.62 21.24 -8.16
CA ASP A 19 -4.65 20.12 -9.13
C ASP A 19 -3.39 19.21 -9.15
N GLN A 20 -2.48 19.40 -8.19
CA GLN A 20 -1.24 18.65 -8.04
C GLN A 20 -1.45 17.44 -7.13
N PHE A 21 -0.80 16.33 -7.49
CA PHE A 21 -0.78 15.12 -6.70
C PHE A 21 0.32 15.17 -5.65
N GLU A 22 -0.07 15.15 -4.39
CA GLU A 22 0.85 15.03 -3.27
C GLU A 22 1.17 13.55 -3.02
N LEU A 23 2.46 13.23 -2.98
CA LEU A 23 2.93 11.86 -2.70
C LEU A 23 2.77 11.53 -1.21
N PRO A 24 2.47 10.27 -0.87
CA PRO A 24 2.43 9.85 0.52
C PRO A 24 3.82 9.87 1.15
N GLY A 25 3.88 10.25 2.43
CA GLY A 25 5.04 10.07 3.28
C GLY A 25 4.95 8.76 4.06
N PHE A 26 6.05 8.01 4.13
CA PHE A 26 6.17 6.80 4.96
C PHE A 26 7.30 6.98 5.96
N SER A 27 7.12 6.53 7.20
CA SER A 27 8.25 6.41 8.13
C SER A 27 9.14 5.24 7.74
N GLU A 28 10.42 5.33 8.06
CA GLU A 28 11.41 4.27 7.81
C GLU A 28 10.95 2.92 8.40
N GLU A 29 10.45 2.94 9.64
CA GLU A 29 9.89 1.76 10.33
C GLU A 29 8.75 1.10 9.55
N HIS A 30 7.80 1.87 9.01
CA HIS A 30 6.70 1.31 8.23
C HIS A 30 7.19 0.68 6.92
N VAL A 31 8.19 1.28 6.27
CA VAL A 31 8.79 0.74 5.05
C VAL A 31 9.54 -0.55 5.36
N GLU A 32 10.34 -0.58 6.43
CA GLU A 32 11.07 -1.77 6.86
C GLU A 32 10.13 -2.93 7.16
N ASN A 33 9.09 -2.69 7.96
CA ASN A 33 8.08 -3.69 8.27
C ASN A 33 7.38 -4.24 7.02
N ALA A 34 7.05 -3.38 6.05
CA ALA A 34 6.46 -3.81 4.78
C ALA A 34 7.42 -4.69 3.97
N LEU A 35 8.71 -4.37 3.94
CA LEU A 35 9.73 -5.15 3.23
C LEU A 35 9.99 -6.51 3.89
N LEU A 36 10.06 -6.58 5.22
CA LEU A 36 10.22 -7.84 5.95
C LEU A 36 9.07 -8.81 5.64
N ARG A 37 7.83 -8.29 5.62
CA ARG A 37 6.65 -9.05 5.24
C ARG A 37 6.70 -9.55 3.80
N LEU A 38 7.16 -8.71 2.87
CA LEU A 38 7.36 -9.10 1.48
C LEU A 38 8.38 -10.24 1.37
N PHE A 39 9.51 -10.14 2.08
CA PHE A 39 10.54 -11.19 2.08
C PHE A 39 10.04 -12.50 2.68
N ALA A 40 9.29 -12.47 3.77
CA ALA A 40 8.64 -13.66 4.33
C ALA A 40 7.70 -14.30 3.29
N LYS A 41 6.87 -13.51 2.62
CA LYS A 41 5.94 -14.01 1.60
C LYS A 41 6.63 -14.61 0.38
N ILE A 42 7.75 -14.02 -0.05
CA ILE A 42 8.58 -14.57 -1.15
C ILE A 42 9.22 -15.89 -0.73
N ARG A 43 9.84 -15.95 0.46
CA ARG A 43 10.42 -17.18 1.02
C ARG A 43 9.40 -18.33 1.07
N LYS A 44 8.22 -18.04 1.60
CA LYS A 44 7.11 -19.00 1.67
C LYS A 44 6.62 -19.43 0.29
N ASN A 45 6.23 -18.49 -0.56
CA ASN A 45 5.51 -18.81 -1.80
C ASN A 45 6.43 -19.30 -2.93
N CYS A 46 7.67 -18.81 -3.00
CA CYS A 46 8.59 -19.11 -4.09
C CYS A 46 9.60 -20.20 -3.72
N TYR A 47 9.93 -20.35 -2.43
CA TYR A 47 10.96 -21.28 -1.96
C TYR A 47 10.42 -22.35 -1.00
N GLY A 48 9.16 -22.26 -0.57
CA GLY A 48 8.57 -23.25 0.35
C GLY A 48 9.15 -23.19 1.76
N GLU A 49 9.86 -22.12 2.11
CA GLU A 49 10.46 -21.92 3.42
C GLU A 49 9.38 -21.41 4.39
N ASP A 50 9.08 -22.20 5.43
CA ASP A 50 8.25 -21.75 6.53
C ASP A 50 9.11 -20.96 7.52
N THR A 51 8.93 -19.64 7.57
CA THR A 51 9.75 -18.77 8.43
C THR A 51 9.16 -18.62 9.83
N GLY A 52 8.02 -19.25 10.14
CA GLY A 52 7.33 -19.07 11.43
C GLY A 52 6.82 -17.64 11.68
N GLU A 53 7.01 -16.74 10.72
CA GLU A 53 6.59 -15.33 10.72
C GLU A 53 5.16 -15.17 10.20
N ASP A 54 4.39 -16.26 10.13
CA ASP A 54 2.97 -16.28 9.76
C ASP A 54 2.09 -15.38 10.66
N HIS A 55 2.65 -14.94 11.79
CA HIS A 55 2.01 -14.09 12.80
C HIS A 55 2.63 -12.70 12.97
N VAL A 56 3.44 -12.18 12.02
CA VAL A 56 3.68 -10.72 11.97
C VAL A 56 2.40 -10.08 11.43
N GLY A 57 1.42 -10.11 12.32
CA GLY A 57 0.00 -10.00 12.09
C GLY A 57 -0.27 -8.74 11.34
N ASP A 58 -1.27 -8.83 10.47
CA ASP A 58 -1.99 -7.72 9.86
C ASP A 58 -1.98 -6.48 10.79
N SER A 59 -0.92 -5.68 10.77
CA SER A 59 -0.91 -4.35 11.41
C SER A 59 -1.77 -3.38 10.61
N GLY A 60 -2.52 -3.90 9.65
CA GLY A 60 -3.52 -3.23 8.88
C GLY A 60 -4.86 -3.18 9.57
N ASP A 61 -4.91 -3.15 10.91
CA ASP A 61 -6.01 -2.52 11.63
C ASP A 61 -7.38 -3.16 11.32
N SER A 62 -7.83 -4.05 12.20
CA SER A 62 -9.16 -4.66 12.17
C SER A 62 -10.30 -3.65 12.40
N GLU A 63 -10.04 -2.35 12.30
CA GLU A 63 -11.08 -1.36 12.10
C GLU A 63 -11.58 -1.50 10.67
N VAL A 64 -12.88 -1.73 10.52
CA VAL A 64 -13.58 -1.53 9.26
C VAL A 64 -13.24 -0.12 8.79
N LYS A 65 -12.32 -0.01 7.83
CA LYS A 65 -11.92 1.25 7.22
C LYS A 65 -13.09 1.74 6.40
N THR A 66 -14.05 2.39 7.05
CA THR A 66 -15.00 3.28 6.39
C THR A 66 -14.21 4.50 5.92
N LYS A 67 -13.42 4.35 4.86
CA LYS A 67 -12.68 5.48 4.28
C LYS A 67 -13.50 6.03 3.12
N PRO A 68 -13.81 7.34 3.13
CA PRO A 68 -14.37 8.00 1.97
C PRO A 68 -13.25 8.09 0.93
N HIS A 69 -13.06 7.03 0.17
CA HIS A 69 -12.19 7.05 -0.98
C HIS A 69 -12.78 8.04 -1.99
N GLU A 70 -12.21 9.25 -2.04
CA GLU A 70 -12.65 10.29 -2.97
C GLU A 70 -11.95 10.07 -4.32
N LYS A 71 -12.60 9.32 -5.22
CA LYS A 71 -12.07 8.99 -6.56
C LYS A 71 -11.56 10.20 -7.34
N ALA A 72 -12.22 11.35 -7.16
CA ALA A 72 -11.85 12.61 -7.82
C ALA A 72 -10.47 13.14 -7.40
N LEU A 73 -10.00 12.80 -6.20
CA LEU A 73 -8.72 13.25 -5.65
C LEU A 73 -7.61 12.21 -5.80
N CYS A 74 -7.94 10.95 -6.13
CA CYS A 74 -6.98 9.86 -6.17
C CYS A 74 -6.29 9.74 -7.54
N GLN A 75 -4.95 9.76 -7.55
CA GLN A 75 -4.18 9.56 -8.79
C GLN A 75 -4.45 8.19 -9.41
N ALA A 76 -4.52 7.13 -8.60
CA ALA A 76 -4.74 5.78 -9.11
C ALA A 76 -6.10 5.62 -9.81
N CYS A 77 -7.15 6.31 -9.36
CA CYS A 77 -8.44 6.33 -10.05
C CYS A 77 -8.35 7.03 -11.40
N ARG A 78 -7.65 8.18 -11.45
CA ARG A 78 -7.43 8.91 -12.70
C ARG A 78 -6.60 8.09 -13.70
N ASP A 79 -5.67 7.29 -13.20
CA ASP A 79 -4.84 6.39 -14.02
C ASP A 79 -5.56 5.07 -14.36
N GLY A 80 -6.78 4.84 -13.87
CA GLY A 80 -7.55 3.61 -14.11
C GLY A 80 -6.98 2.36 -13.42
N ILE A 81 -6.12 2.55 -12.41
CA ILE A 81 -5.46 1.48 -11.66
C ILE A 81 -6.24 1.13 -10.39
N CYS A 82 -6.95 2.11 -9.82
CA CYS A 82 -7.80 1.86 -8.66
C CYS A 82 -9.03 1.05 -9.10
N CYS A 83 -9.20 -0.12 -8.50
CA CYS A 83 -10.42 -0.92 -8.62
C CYS A 83 -11.44 -0.38 -7.61
N ASP A 84 -12.65 -0.05 -8.04
CA ASP A 84 -13.78 0.12 -7.12
C ASP A 84 -14.91 -0.80 -7.55
N ASP A 85 -15.12 -1.86 -6.77
CA ASP A 85 -16.41 -2.28 -6.18
C ASP A 85 -16.16 -3.65 -5.53
N ASP A 86 -15.79 -3.68 -4.25
CA ASP A 86 -16.18 -4.81 -3.40
C ASP A 86 -17.70 -4.69 -3.24
N ASN A 87 -18.45 -5.47 -4.01
CA ASN A 87 -19.87 -5.76 -3.77
C ASN A 87 -19.97 -6.76 -2.61
#